data_AF-A0A074Y0J9-F1
#
_entry.id   AF-A0A074Y0J9-F1
#
_cell.length_a   1.000
_cell.length_b   1.000
_cell.length_c   1.000
_cell.angle_alpha   90.00
_cell.angle_beta   90.00
_cell.angle_gamma   90.00
#
_symmetry.space_group_name_H-M   'P 1'
#
loop_
_entity.id
_entity.type
_entity.pdbx_description
1 polymer ?
#
loop_
_entity_poly.entity_id
_entity_poly.type
_entity_poly.pdbx_seq_one_letter_code
_entity_poly.pdbx_strand_id
1 'polypeptide(L)'
;MGLEMPPIKLIIAYVLDWILIIAIAAVGGGISFITPYHRPFSLVDLAISYPYVDHDVISNAALVLISLIAPAIIIVIVTALFVPAFSRSTIRDKRYWQRKLWEFNAGWMGLALSYALALFVTQGIKNLLGKPRPDLLARCQPDLTDIAAHVVGGYGQDISQRWTLVSSSICTQTDKKRLDEGFRSFLSGHSSMSWAGLLYLSLWLASKFNMLIPYLGHGTPSPKRNDDDEDAEQEARDRAAAPPVFGAIIVLVPLCVAFYICSTRYVDFKHQGIDIFSGSVLGIMTAWIGFRWYHGSLTRGQPWTWSPRSKDRAFAVSSGTHGWIGERMVRRERVQRNREVDVEAGGSGDPIVK
;
A
#
# COMPACT_ATOMS: atom_id res chain seq x y z
N MET A 1 -8.50 -6.16 38.61
CA MET A 1 -7.26 -6.55 37.89
C MET A 1 -6.84 -5.37 37.01
N GLY A 2 -5.80 -4.65 37.43
CA GLY A 2 -5.44 -3.33 36.92
C GLY A 2 -5.17 -3.28 35.42
N LEU A 3 -5.40 -2.11 34.84
CA LEU A 3 -5.23 -1.81 33.43
C LEU A 3 -3.72 -1.80 33.11
N GLU A 4 -3.09 -2.97 32.94
CA GLU A 4 -1.71 -2.99 32.44
C GLU A 4 -1.73 -2.40 31.02
N MET A 5 -1.18 -1.19 30.89
CA MET A 5 -0.95 -0.55 29.61
C MET A 5 0.10 -1.37 28.83
N PRO A 6 0.07 -1.38 27.49
CA PRO A 6 1.17 -1.93 26.73
C PRO A 6 2.48 -1.26 27.21
N PRO A 7 3.58 -2.02 27.29
CA PRO A 7 4.84 -1.49 27.80
C PRO A 7 5.23 -0.25 26.98
N ILE A 8 5.64 0.83 27.66
CA ILE A 8 5.97 2.13 27.05
C ILE A 8 6.91 1.97 25.84
N LYS A 9 7.88 1.04 25.94
CA LYS A 9 8.80 0.68 24.85
C LYS A 9 8.09 0.32 23.53
N LEU A 10 6.98 -0.42 23.61
CA LEU A 10 6.19 -0.85 22.45
C LEU A 10 5.43 0.32 21.82
N ILE A 11 4.87 1.21 22.66
CA ILE A 11 4.19 2.42 22.18
C ILE A 11 5.18 3.32 21.45
N ILE A 12 6.36 3.55 22.03
CA ILE A 12 7.43 4.35 21.41
C ILE A 12 7.81 3.78 20.04
N ALA A 13 7.95 2.46 19.92
CA ALA A 13 8.28 1.83 18.64
C ALA A 13 7.24 2.12 17.54
N TYR A 14 5.93 2.03 17.82
CA TYR A 14 4.91 2.35 16.82
C TYR A 14 4.75 3.85 16.57
N VAL A 15 5.00 4.70 17.56
CA VAL A 15 5.07 6.16 17.35
C VAL A 15 6.20 6.49 16.39
N LEU A 16 7.35 5.83 16.51
CA LEU A 16 8.46 5.98 15.58
C LEU A 16 8.11 5.49 14.17
N ASP A 17 7.41 4.35 14.02
CA ASP A 17 6.91 3.91 12.71
C ASP A 17 6.06 5.01 12.04
N TRP A 18 5.11 5.60 12.79
CA TRP A 18 4.28 6.70 12.28
C TRP A 18 5.09 7.93 11.90
N ILE A 19 6.06 8.33 12.73
CA ILE A 19 6.98 9.45 12.44
C ILE A 19 7.74 9.18 11.14
N LEU A 20 8.26 7.97 10.95
CA LEU A 20 8.99 7.59 9.75
C LEU A 20 8.10 7.60 8.50
N ILE A 21 6.88 7.07 8.60
CA ILE A 21 5.90 7.10 7.50
C ILE A 21 5.57 8.55 7.11
N ILE A 22 5.30 9.40 8.10
CA ILE A 22 5.02 10.83 7.87
C ILE A 22 6.24 11.53 7.28
N ALA A 23 7.46 11.21 7.75
CA ALA A 23 8.70 11.77 7.22
C ALA A 23 8.90 11.39 5.74
N ILE A 24 8.66 10.13 5.36
CA ILE A 24 8.72 9.68 3.95
C ILE A 24 7.71 10.47 3.11
N ALA A 25 6.47 10.60 3.57
CA ALA A 25 5.44 11.37 2.87
C ALA A 25 5.79 12.86 2.76
N ALA A 26 6.34 13.45 3.83
CA ALA A 26 6.76 14.86 3.87
C ALA A 26 7.93 15.13 2.91
N VAL A 27 8.93 14.25 2.89
CA VAL A 27 10.05 14.33 1.93
C VAL A 27 9.51 14.19 0.50
N GLY A 28 8.65 13.21 0.24
CA GLY A 28 8.02 13.05 -1.06
C GLY A 28 7.22 14.29 -1.51
N GLY A 29 6.46 14.89 -0.60
CA GLY A 29 5.71 16.13 -0.84
C GLY A 29 6.64 17.32 -1.10
N GLY A 30 7.72 17.42 -0.32
CA GLY A 30 8.76 18.44 -0.49
C GLY A 30 9.45 18.39 -1.86
N ILE A 31 9.72 17.18 -2.36
CA ILE A 31 10.31 16.98 -3.69
C ILE A 31 9.42 17.61 -4.78
N SER A 32 8.09 17.61 -4.64
CA SER A 32 7.20 18.21 -5.65
C SER A 32 7.40 19.72 -5.90
N PHE A 33 8.03 20.44 -4.97
CA PHE A 33 8.34 21.86 -5.11
C PHE A 33 9.69 22.13 -5.79
N ILE A 34 10.54 21.11 -5.93
CA ILE A 34 11.84 21.22 -6.60
C ILE A 34 11.61 21.24 -8.12
N THR A 35 12.33 22.13 -8.82
CA THR A 35 12.28 22.21 -10.29
C THR A 35 12.73 20.88 -10.91
N PRO A 36 11.94 20.29 -11.82
CA PRO A 36 12.30 19.03 -12.46
C PRO A 36 13.46 19.25 -13.45
N TYR A 37 14.13 18.16 -13.82
CA TYR A 37 14.99 18.17 -15.00
C TYR A 37 14.14 18.54 -16.24
N HIS A 38 14.66 19.43 -17.08
CA HIS A 38 14.01 19.78 -18.35
C HIS A 38 14.69 19.01 -19.48
N ARG A 39 14.11 17.87 -19.85
CA ARG A 39 14.64 17.05 -20.94
C ARG A 39 14.48 17.80 -22.28
N PRO A 40 15.53 17.88 -23.12
CA PRO A 40 15.40 18.44 -24.46
C PRO A 40 14.33 17.72 -25.28
N PHE A 41 13.59 18.47 -26.08
CA PHE A 41 12.47 17.96 -26.89
C PHE A 41 12.52 18.55 -28.30
N SER A 42 11.74 18.00 -29.22
CA SER A 42 11.62 18.51 -30.59
C SER A 42 10.29 19.24 -30.79
N LEU A 43 10.30 20.32 -31.56
CA LEU A 43 9.11 21.12 -31.83
C LEU A 43 8.11 20.43 -32.78
N VAL A 44 8.56 19.40 -33.50
CA VAL A 44 7.75 18.63 -34.45
C VAL A 44 7.26 17.30 -33.89
N ASP A 45 7.50 17.02 -32.61
CA ASP A 45 7.05 15.79 -31.98
C ASP A 45 5.53 15.82 -31.70
N LEU A 46 4.77 15.04 -32.46
CA LEU A 46 3.32 14.92 -32.31
C LEU A 46 2.92 14.35 -30.95
N ALA A 47 3.79 13.58 -30.30
CA ALA A 47 3.48 12.95 -29.02
C ALA A 47 3.40 13.96 -27.87
N ILE A 48 3.84 15.21 -28.08
CA ILE A 48 3.84 16.32 -27.11
C ILE A 48 3.07 17.56 -27.60
N SER A 49 2.32 17.42 -28.70
CA SER A 49 1.58 18.50 -29.36
C SER A 49 0.07 18.50 -29.06
N TYR A 50 -0.38 17.80 -28.03
CA TYR A 50 -1.79 17.76 -27.65
C TYR A 50 -2.23 19.09 -27.00
N PRO A 51 -3.53 19.44 -27.09
CA PRO A 51 -4.04 20.66 -26.48
C PRO A 51 -3.96 20.60 -24.96
N TYR A 52 -3.74 21.76 -24.34
CA TYR A 52 -3.80 21.89 -22.89
C TYR A 52 -5.24 21.92 -22.40
N VAL A 53 -5.55 21.07 -21.42
CA VAL A 53 -6.84 21.05 -20.71
C VAL A 53 -6.64 21.73 -19.35
N ASP A 54 -7.39 22.81 -19.07
CA ASP A 54 -7.30 23.59 -17.83
C ASP A 54 -7.87 22.87 -16.61
N HIS A 55 -8.93 22.07 -16.81
CA HIS A 55 -9.62 21.36 -15.75
C HIS A 55 -9.49 19.85 -15.92
N ASP A 56 -8.75 19.25 -14.99
CA ASP A 56 -8.64 17.80 -14.85
C ASP A 56 -10.00 17.18 -14.47
N VAL A 57 -10.38 16.06 -15.10
CA VAL A 57 -11.58 15.31 -14.72
C VAL A 57 -11.53 14.87 -13.26
N ILE A 58 -10.35 14.40 -12.82
CA ILE A 58 -10.06 14.11 -11.42
C ILE A 58 -8.97 15.06 -10.94
N SER A 59 -9.33 15.96 -10.02
CA SER A 59 -8.36 16.86 -9.39
C SER A 59 -7.48 16.13 -8.37
N ASN A 60 -6.33 16.74 -8.04
CA ASN A 60 -5.45 16.21 -6.99
C ASN A 60 -6.18 16.05 -5.63
N ALA A 61 -7.10 16.96 -5.30
CA ALA A 61 -7.88 16.87 -4.08
C ALA A 61 -8.86 15.67 -4.13
N ALA A 62 -9.56 15.49 -5.25
CA ALA A 62 -10.44 14.35 -5.45
C ALA A 62 -9.67 13.03 -5.38
N LEU A 63 -8.46 12.96 -5.95
CA LEU A 63 -7.58 11.80 -5.85
C LEU A 63 -7.28 11.45 -4.38
N VAL A 64 -6.84 12.41 -3.57
CA VAL A 64 -6.53 12.17 -2.14
C VAL A 64 -7.78 11.74 -1.38
N LEU A 65 -8.92 12.38 -1.64
CA LEU A 65 -10.18 12.01 -0.99
C LEU A 65 -10.59 10.57 -1.33
N ILE A 66 -10.55 10.19 -2.60
CA ILE A 66 -11.00 8.88 -3.07
C ILE A 66 -10.01 7.76 -2.72
N SER A 67 -8.70 8.02 -2.82
CA SER A 67 -7.67 6.97 -2.68
C SER A 67 -6.99 6.90 -1.32
N LEU A 68 -7.12 7.91 -0.46
CA LEU A 68 -6.55 7.89 0.90
C LEU A 68 -7.62 8.02 1.97
N ILE A 69 -8.42 9.10 1.91
CA ILE A 69 -9.36 9.42 2.99
C ILE A 69 -10.53 8.44 3.02
N ALA A 70 -11.15 8.15 1.88
CA ALA A 70 -12.24 7.18 1.80
C ALA A 70 -11.80 5.78 2.26
N PRO A 71 -10.65 5.21 1.79
CA PRO A 71 -10.11 3.98 2.36
C PRO A 71 -9.87 4.02 3.86
N ALA A 72 -9.30 5.11 4.38
CA ALA A 72 -9.07 5.26 5.83
C ALA A 72 -10.38 5.20 6.63
N ILE A 73 -11.44 5.87 6.14
CA ILE A 73 -12.78 5.85 6.73
C ILE A 73 -13.41 4.45 6.63
N ILE A 74 -13.32 3.79 5.47
CA ILE A 74 -13.85 2.44 5.28
C ILE A 74 -13.18 1.45 6.23
N ILE A 75 -11.86 1.56 6.43
CA ILE A 75 -11.12 0.73 7.39
C ILE A 75 -11.66 0.93 8.81
N VAL A 76 -11.93 2.17 9.24
CA VAL A 76 -12.54 2.46 10.56
C VAL A 76 -13.89 1.77 10.68
N ILE A 77 -14.78 2.01 9.72
CA ILE A 77 -16.17 1.52 9.76
C ILE A 77 -16.19 -0.01 9.77
N VAL A 78 -15.45 -0.65 8.87
CA VAL A 78 -15.40 -2.11 8.78
C VAL A 78 -14.76 -2.73 10.02
N THR A 79 -13.71 -2.11 10.57
CA THR A 79 -13.10 -2.59 11.83
C THR A 79 -14.06 -2.46 13.01
N ALA A 80 -14.85 -1.38 13.07
CA ALA A 80 -15.84 -1.19 14.12
C ALA A 80 -16.98 -2.22 14.02
N LEU A 81 -17.53 -2.44 12.83
CA LEU A 81 -18.73 -3.26 12.61
C LEU A 81 -18.46 -4.76 12.42
N PHE A 82 -17.45 -5.13 11.62
CA PHE A 82 -17.30 -6.49 11.06
C PHE A 82 -16.09 -7.26 11.55
N VAL A 83 -15.26 -6.70 12.44
CA VAL A 83 -14.20 -7.46 13.10
C VAL A 83 -14.76 -8.04 14.41
N PRO A 84 -15.30 -9.28 14.42
CA PRO A 84 -15.75 -9.94 15.63
C PRO A 84 -14.54 -10.35 16.47
N ALA A 85 -14.59 -10.03 17.76
CA ALA A 85 -13.70 -10.64 18.72
C ALA A 85 -14.05 -12.14 18.77
N PHE A 86 -13.15 -13.00 18.31
CA PHE A 86 -13.28 -14.47 18.36
C PHE A 86 -13.27 -15.05 19.78
N SER A 87 -13.69 -14.27 20.77
CA SER A 87 -13.76 -14.63 22.17
C SER A 87 -15.14 -14.22 22.63
N ARG A 88 -15.68 -14.90 23.65
CA ARG A 88 -16.91 -14.56 24.39
C ARG A 88 -16.85 -13.17 25.07
N SER A 89 -16.08 -12.23 24.52
CA SER A 89 -15.78 -10.93 25.06
C SER A 89 -16.83 -9.94 24.63
N THR A 90 -17.58 -9.46 25.62
CA THR A 90 -18.60 -8.43 25.47
C THR A 90 -17.93 -7.06 25.20
N ILE A 91 -18.69 -6.07 24.74
CA ILE A 91 -18.24 -4.66 24.59
C ILE A 91 -17.61 -4.12 25.89
N ARG A 92 -18.00 -4.67 27.05
CA ARG A 92 -17.46 -4.35 28.38
C ARG A 92 -16.02 -4.87 28.60
N ASP A 93 -15.55 -5.80 27.79
CA ASP A 93 -14.24 -6.40 27.96
C ASP A 93 -13.13 -5.54 27.36
N LYS A 94 -12.08 -5.29 28.14
CA LYS A 94 -10.89 -4.56 27.68
C LYS A 94 -10.24 -5.22 26.44
N ARG A 95 -10.27 -6.55 26.34
CA ARG A 95 -9.65 -7.30 25.24
C ARG A 95 -10.33 -7.03 23.89
N TYR A 96 -11.63 -6.76 23.90
CA TYR A 96 -12.40 -6.40 22.71
C TYR A 96 -11.82 -5.14 22.07
N TRP A 97 -11.65 -4.08 22.87
CA TRP A 97 -11.12 -2.80 22.40
C TRP A 97 -9.66 -2.86 22.01
N GLN A 98 -8.83 -3.60 22.75
CA GLN A 98 -7.41 -3.78 22.41
C GLN A 98 -7.23 -4.39 21.01
N ARG A 99 -8.06 -5.37 20.65
CA ARG A 99 -7.98 -5.99 19.32
C ARG A 99 -8.50 -5.06 18.23
N LYS A 100 -9.63 -4.38 18.43
CA LYS A 100 -10.16 -3.43 17.44
C LYS A 100 -9.20 -2.27 17.19
N LEU A 101 -8.62 -1.70 18.24
CA LEU A 101 -7.62 -0.63 18.11
C LEU A 101 -6.35 -1.12 17.40
N TRP A 102 -5.93 -2.36 17.64
CA TRP A 102 -4.80 -2.94 16.94
C TRP A 102 -5.06 -3.12 15.45
N GLU A 103 -6.20 -3.73 15.10
CA GLU A 103 -6.60 -3.95 13.70
C GLU A 103 -6.75 -2.63 12.94
N PHE A 104 -7.31 -1.61 13.63
CA PHE A 104 -7.39 -0.26 13.12
C PHE A 104 -6.00 0.35 12.86
N ASN A 105 -5.13 0.36 13.88
CA ASN A 105 -3.78 0.92 13.79
C ASN A 105 -2.97 0.24 12.67
N ALA A 106 -2.98 -1.09 12.61
CA ALA A 106 -2.30 -1.85 11.57
C ALA A 106 -2.89 -1.61 10.17
N GLY A 107 -4.22 -1.48 10.07
CA GLY A 107 -4.90 -1.08 8.84
C GLY A 107 -4.47 0.29 8.34
N TRP A 108 -4.35 1.27 9.23
CA TRP A 108 -3.92 2.62 8.88
C TRP A 108 -2.43 2.74 8.60
N MET A 109 -1.57 2.08 9.38
CA MET A 109 -0.13 2.09 9.11
C MET A 109 0.20 1.47 7.75
N GLY A 110 -0.47 0.37 7.37
CA GLY A 110 -0.27 -0.23 6.05
C GLY A 110 -0.73 0.66 4.89
N LEU A 111 -1.89 1.33 5.04
CA LEU A 111 -2.38 2.28 4.06
C LEU A 111 -1.43 3.47 3.92
N ALA A 112 -1.03 4.04 5.06
CA ALA A 112 -0.14 5.20 5.10
C ALA A 112 1.24 4.87 4.54
N LEU A 113 1.81 3.69 4.85
CA LEU A 113 3.07 3.22 4.29
C LEU A 113 2.98 3.03 2.77
N SER A 114 1.93 2.38 2.28
CA SER A 114 1.68 2.21 0.84
C SER A 114 1.65 3.56 0.12
N TYR A 115 0.87 4.50 0.64
CA TYR A 115 0.69 5.82 0.06
C TYR A 115 1.99 6.65 0.15
N ALA A 116 2.67 6.66 1.30
CA ALA A 116 3.92 7.40 1.49
C ALA A 116 5.03 6.94 0.52
N LEU A 117 5.20 5.61 0.35
CA LEU A 117 6.17 5.05 -0.59
C LEU A 117 5.82 5.41 -2.04
N ALA A 118 4.56 5.28 -2.44
CA ALA A 118 4.12 5.63 -3.79
C ALA A 118 4.38 7.11 -4.08
N LEU A 119 4.08 7.99 -3.12
CA LEU A 119 4.28 9.43 -3.24
C LEU A 119 5.76 9.77 -3.37
N PHE A 120 6.59 9.24 -2.48
CA PHE A 120 8.04 9.48 -2.48
C PHE A 120 8.69 9.06 -3.80
N VAL A 121 8.45 7.82 -4.24
CA VAL A 121 9.07 7.28 -5.45
C VAL A 121 8.54 8.02 -6.69
N THR A 122 7.24 8.30 -6.76
CA THR A 122 6.66 8.99 -7.93
C THR A 122 7.23 10.40 -8.08
N GLN A 123 7.27 11.19 -7.00
CA GLN A 123 7.78 12.56 -7.08
C GLN A 123 9.28 12.60 -7.36
N GLY A 124 10.04 11.68 -6.75
CA GLY A 124 11.47 11.53 -7.01
C GLY A 124 11.77 11.25 -8.49
N ILE A 125 11.12 10.25 -9.09
CA ILE A 125 11.38 9.88 -10.48
C ILE A 125 10.88 10.95 -11.45
N LYS A 126 9.74 11.59 -11.17
CA LYS A 126 9.23 12.70 -12.00
C LYS A 126 10.26 13.81 -12.17
N ASN A 127 10.85 14.26 -11.07
CA ASN A 127 11.83 15.34 -11.10
C ASN A 127 13.18 14.89 -11.66
N LEU A 128 13.55 13.63 -11.47
CA LEU A 128 14.80 13.08 -11.99
C LEU A 128 14.78 12.94 -13.52
N LEU A 129 13.69 12.41 -14.09
CA LEU A 129 13.64 12.10 -15.52
C LEU A 129 13.17 13.25 -16.39
N GLY A 130 12.32 14.14 -15.87
CA GLY A 130 11.95 15.34 -16.62
C GLY A 130 11.21 15.08 -17.94
N LYS A 131 10.47 13.96 -18.04
CA LYS A 131 9.83 13.56 -19.31
C LYS A 131 8.73 14.56 -19.69
N PRO A 132 8.75 15.10 -20.93
CA PRO A 132 7.67 15.89 -21.52
C PRO A 132 6.31 15.22 -21.45
N ARG A 133 5.26 15.98 -21.12
CA ARG A 133 3.86 15.55 -21.20
C ARG A 133 3.33 15.65 -22.63
N PRO A 134 2.24 14.93 -22.95
CA PRO A 134 1.57 15.08 -24.23
C PRO A 134 1.09 16.51 -24.52
N ASP A 135 0.81 17.30 -23.48
CA ASP A 135 0.39 18.71 -23.58
C ASP A 135 1.55 19.71 -23.43
N LEU A 136 2.82 19.30 -23.56
CA LEU A 136 3.97 20.17 -23.29
C LEU A 136 4.03 21.38 -24.21
N LEU A 137 3.87 21.22 -25.53
CA LEU A 137 4.02 22.36 -26.46
C LEU A 137 2.95 23.43 -26.22
N ALA A 138 1.72 23.02 -25.89
CA ALA A 138 0.64 23.92 -25.52
C ALA A 138 0.91 24.68 -24.20
N ARG A 139 1.67 24.08 -23.26
CA ARG A 139 2.13 24.77 -22.03
C ARG A 139 3.30 25.69 -22.30
N CYS A 140 4.27 25.23 -23.09
CA CYS A 140 5.54 25.89 -23.35
C CYS A 140 5.37 27.16 -24.17
N GLN A 141 4.49 27.14 -25.18
CA GLN A 141 4.33 28.24 -26.15
C GLN A 141 5.71 28.67 -26.71
N PRO A 142 6.36 27.80 -27.51
CA PRO A 142 7.73 28.02 -27.95
C PRO A 142 7.83 29.27 -28.84
N ASP A 143 8.87 30.08 -28.62
CA ASP A 143 9.24 31.16 -29.53
C ASP A 143 9.85 30.58 -30.81
N LEU A 144 9.22 30.85 -31.95
CA LEU A 144 9.67 30.34 -33.25
C LEU A 144 10.56 31.33 -34.00
N THR A 145 10.81 32.52 -33.43
CA THR A 145 11.61 33.56 -34.08
C THR A 145 13.11 33.27 -34.06
N ASP A 146 13.61 32.65 -32.98
CA ASP A 146 15.04 32.29 -32.83
C ASP A 146 15.22 30.85 -32.28
N ILE A 147 14.90 29.87 -33.12
CA ILE A 147 15.06 28.45 -32.77
C ILE A 147 16.55 28.09 -32.62
N ALA A 148 17.42 28.71 -33.41
CA ALA A 148 18.85 28.40 -33.49
C ALA A 148 19.58 28.63 -32.16
N ALA A 149 19.22 29.67 -31.41
CA ALA A 149 19.79 29.97 -30.10
C ALA A 149 19.50 28.92 -29.02
N HIS A 150 18.48 28.07 -29.23
CA HIS A 150 18.01 27.10 -28.24
C HIS A 150 18.32 25.64 -28.61
N VAL A 151 19.07 25.41 -29.68
CA VAL A 151 19.40 24.06 -30.17
C VAL A 151 20.43 23.39 -29.26
N VAL A 152 20.12 22.17 -28.84
CA VAL A 152 21.00 21.31 -28.02
C VAL A 152 21.50 20.11 -28.83
N GLY A 153 20.78 19.69 -29.88
CA GLY A 153 21.16 18.57 -30.74
C GLY A 153 21.05 18.89 -32.23
N GLY A 154 22.08 18.54 -33.01
CA GLY A 154 22.24 18.97 -34.41
C GLY A 154 21.70 18.03 -35.51
N TYR A 155 21.08 16.90 -35.15
CA TYR A 155 20.48 16.00 -36.15
C TYR A 155 19.13 16.54 -36.66
N GLY A 156 18.92 16.49 -38.00
CA GLY A 156 17.67 16.89 -38.67
C GLY A 156 17.58 18.35 -39.10
N GLN A 157 18.62 19.14 -38.82
CA GLN A 157 18.76 20.54 -39.28
C GLN A 157 18.73 20.67 -40.81
N ASP A 158 19.23 19.65 -41.51
CA ASP A 158 19.22 19.52 -42.97
C ASP A 158 17.80 19.32 -43.53
N ILE A 159 16.89 18.76 -42.74
CA ILE A 159 15.49 18.51 -43.12
C ILE A 159 14.62 19.73 -42.74
N SER A 160 14.73 20.20 -41.50
CA SER A 160 13.97 21.35 -41.00
C SER A 160 14.62 21.92 -39.75
N GLN A 161 14.66 23.26 -39.65
CA GLN A 161 15.08 23.95 -38.41
C GLN A 161 14.23 23.57 -37.18
N ARG A 162 13.01 23.06 -37.38
CA ARG A 162 12.12 22.59 -36.30
C ARG A 162 12.35 21.13 -35.94
N TRP A 163 12.98 20.35 -36.81
CA TRP A 163 13.40 18.98 -36.56
C TRP A 163 14.78 18.98 -35.88
N THR A 164 14.83 19.61 -34.72
CA THR A 164 16.05 19.68 -33.90
C THR A 164 15.64 19.54 -32.44
N LEU A 165 16.57 19.13 -31.57
CA LEU A 165 16.31 19.12 -30.13
C LEU A 165 16.60 20.50 -29.56
N VAL A 166 15.60 21.07 -28.89
CA VAL A 166 15.67 22.38 -28.23
C VAL A 166 15.60 22.26 -26.72
N SER A 167 16.20 23.22 -26.04
CA SER A 167 16.10 23.40 -24.58
C SER A 167 14.76 24.02 -24.19
N SER A 168 14.35 23.87 -22.92
CA SER A 168 13.16 24.51 -22.36
C SER A 168 13.22 26.04 -22.34
N SER A 169 14.40 26.64 -22.56
CA SER A 169 14.57 28.09 -22.66
C SER A 169 13.82 28.73 -23.83
N ILE A 170 13.40 27.94 -24.83
CA ILE A 170 12.58 28.43 -25.96
C ILE A 170 11.14 28.77 -25.54
N CYS A 171 10.69 28.31 -24.37
CA CYS A 171 9.33 28.50 -23.91
C CYS A 171 9.09 29.94 -23.44
N THR A 172 8.02 30.57 -23.94
CA THR A 172 7.63 31.95 -23.56
C THR A 172 6.72 32.00 -22.33
N GLN A 173 6.30 30.84 -21.80
CA GLN A 173 5.40 30.72 -20.67
C GLN A 173 5.91 31.45 -19.42
N THR A 174 5.09 32.36 -18.87
CA THR A 174 5.42 33.14 -17.67
C THR A 174 5.19 32.36 -16.38
N ASP A 175 4.23 31.42 -16.36
CA ASP A 175 3.99 30.55 -15.21
C ASP A 175 4.97 29.37 -15.17
N LYS A 176 6.02 29.52 -14.36
CA LYS A 176 7.03 28.49 -14.14
C LYS A 176 6.43 27.17 -13.62
N LYS A 177 5.39 27.20 -12.78
CA LYS A 177 4.77 25.97 -12.26
C LYS A 177 4.07 25.20 -13.39
N ARG A 178 3.38 25.92 -14.28
CA ARG A 178 2.72 25.33 -15.45
C ARG A 178 3.72 24.66 -16.39
N LEU A 179 4.86 25.32 -16.61
CA LEU A 179 5.97 24.78 -17.41
C LEU A 179 6.61 23.55 -16.74
N ASP A 180 6.98 23.65 -15.47
CA ASP A 180 7.58 22.56 -14.70
C ASP A 180 6.67 21.33 -14.65
N GLU A 181 5.35 21.51 -14.48
CA GLU A 181 4.40 20.41 -14.58
C GLU A 181 4.41 19.72 -15.95
N GLY A 182 4.69 20.45 -17.02
CA GLY A 182 4.85 19.92 -18.38
C GLY A 182 6.01 18.93 -18.52
N PHE A 183 7.04 19.01 -17.66
CA PHE A 183 8.17 18.07 -17.64
C PHE A 183 8.02 16.94 -16.61
N ARG A 184 6.86 16.81 -15.96
CA ARG A 184 6.58 15.77 -14.96
C ARG A 184 5.61 14.71 -15.48
N SER A 185 5.90 14.13 -16.65
CA SER A 185 5.04 13.10 -17.26
C SER A 185 5.32 11.68 -16.76
N PHE A 186 6.58 11.25 -16.71
CA PHE A 186 6.90 9.84 -16.44
C PHE A 186 6.62 9.45 -14.99
N LEU A 187 5.98 8.28 -14.85
CA LEU A 187 5.14 7.86 -13.73
C LEU A 187 3.99 8.83 -13.44
N SER A 188 2.78 8.39 -13.75
CA SER A 188 1.59 9.14 -13.38
C SER A 188 1.31 9.04 -11.88
N GLY A 189 1.28 10.20 -11.20
CA GLY A 189 0.91 10.30 -9.78
C GLY A 189 -0.54 9.93 -9.51
N HIS A 190 -1.47 10.25 -10.41
CA HIS A 190 -2.86 9.81 -10.23
C HIS A 190 -2.98 8.30 -10.30
N SER A 191 -2.22 7.67 -11.20
CA SER A 191 -2.20 6.23 -11.34
C SER A 191 -1.52 5.54 -10.15
N SER A 192 -0.31 5.96 -9.76
CA SER A 192 0.40 5.32 -8.64
C SER A 192 -0.33 5.48 -7.31
N MET A 193 -0.86 6.67 -7.01
CA MET A 193 -1.55 6.91 -5.74
C MET A 193 -2.92 6.24 -5.67
N SER A 194 -3.66 6.19 -6.78
CA SER A 194 -4.95 5.48 -6.83
C SER A 194 -4.77 3.97 -6.61
N TRP A 195 -3.80 3.35 -7.28
CA TRP A 195 -3.47 1.94 -7.05
C TRP A 195 -2.92 1.71 -5.64
N ALA A 196 -2.02 2.56 -5.14
CA ALA A 196 -1.46 2.43 -3.79
C ALA A 196 -2.54 2.38 -2.69
N GLY A 197 -3.56 3.23 -2.80
CA GLY A 197 -4.62 3.32 -1.80
C GLY A 197 -5.78 2.35 -2.03
N LEU A 198 -6.30 2.27 -3.25
CA LEU A 198 -7.49 1.48 -3.57
C LEU A 198 -7.19 -0.02 -3.68
N LEU A 199 -6.02 -0.42 -4.19
CA LEU A 199 -5.61 -1.82 -4.12
C LEU A 199 -5.33 -2.24 -2.68
N TYR A 200 -4.69 -1.39 -1.88
CA TYR A 200 -4.51 -1.68 -0.46
C TYR A 200 -5.86 -1.91 0.22
N LEU A 201 -6.86 -1.05 -0.03
CA LEU A 201 -8.21 -1.23 0.48
C LEU A 201 -8.82 -2.55 0.00
N SER A 202 -8.70 -2.87 -1.29
CA SER A 202 -9.20 -4.12 -1.88
C SER A 202 -8.59 -5.35 -1.19
N LEU A 203 -7.25 -5.38 -1.05
CA LEU A 203 -6.54 -6.45 -0.33
C LEU A 203 -6.95 -6.53 1.14
N TRP A 204 -7.13 -5.37 1.79
CA TRP A 204 -7.55 -5.28 3.18
C TRP A 204 -8.97 -5.82 3.38
N LEU A 205 -9.93 -5.43 2.54
CA LEU A 205 -11.30 -5.95 2.56
C LEU A 205 -11.31 -7.44 2.28
N ALA A 206 -10.56 -7.89 1.26
CA ALA A 206 -10.45 -9.30 0.93
C ALA A 206 -9.90 -10.12 2.11
N SER A 207 -8.96 -9.56 2.87
CA SER A 207 -8.46 -10.14 4.10
C SER A 207 -9.57 -10.21 5.16
N LYS A 208 -10.24 -9.10 5.49
CA LYS A 208 -11.23 -9.07 6.58
C LYS A 208 -12.43 -9.96 6.35
N PHE A 209 -12.79 -10.17 5.09
CA PHE A 209 -13.93 -11.00 4.74
C PHE A 209 -13.56 -12.40 4.22
N ASN A 210 -12.27 -12.78 4.20
CA ASN A 210 -11.79 -14.04 3.62
C ASN A 210 -12.25 -14.26 2.16
N MET A 211 -12.23 -13.21 1.34
CA MET A 211 -12.82 -13.21 -0.01
C MET A 211 -11.83 -13.54 -1.15
N LEU A 212 -10.80 -14.34 -0.90
CA LEU A 212 -9.91 -14.86 -1.95
C LEU A 212 -10.01 -16.38 -2.02
N ILE A 213 -9.90 -16.93 -3.23
CA ILE A 213 -9.88 -18.38 -3.46
C ILE A 213 -8.79 -18.96 -2.55
N PRO A 214 -9.15 -19.76 -1.53
CA PRO A 214 -8.17 -20.35 -0.65
C PRO A 214 -7.23 -21.22 -1.49
N TYR A 215 -5.93 -21.02 -1.36
CA TYR A 215 -5.00 -22.02 -1.85
C TYR A 215 -5.03 -23.18 -0.85
N LEU A 216 -5.90 -24.16 -1.11
CA LEU A 216 -5.84 -25.44 -0.44
C LEU A 216 -4.52 -26.07 -0.89
N GLY A 217 -3.53 -26.09 0.01
CA GLY A 217 -2.27 -26.73 -0.26
C GLY A 217 -2.55 -28.20 -0.56
N HIS A 218 -2.43 -28.61 -1.82
CA HIS A 218 -2.38 -30.03 -2.15
C HIS A 218 -1.14 -30.61 -1.49
N GLY A 219 -1.32 -31.35 -0.39
CA GLY A 219 -0.39 -32.41 -0.07
C GLY A 219 -0.30 -33.29 -1.31
N THR A 220 0.91 -33.58 -1.78
CA THR A 220 1.10 -34.54 -2.88
C THR A 220 0.41 -35.84 -2.48
N PRO A 221 -0.53 -36.37 -3.27
CA PRO A 221 -1.16 -37.65 -2.97
C PRO A 221 -0.05 -38.70 -2.85
N SER A 222 0.07 -39.32 -1.69
CA SER A 222 0.89 -40.50 -1.54
C SER A 222 0.34 -41.57 -2.49
N PRO A 223 1.18 -42.31 -3.24
CA PRO A 223 0.69 -43.39 -4.10
C PRO A 223 0.08 -44.55 -3.29
N LYS A 224 0.19 -44.52 -1.97
CA LYS A 224 -0.58 -45.38 -1.05
C LYS A 224 -1.79 -44.58 -0.56
N ARG A 225 -2.88 -44.68 -1.32
CA ARG A 225 -4.20 -44.15 -0.96
C ARG A 225 -4.72 -44.92 0.25
N ASN A 226 -4.51 -44.37 1.44
CA ASN A 226 -5.07 -44.87 2.71
C ASN A 226 -6.37 -44.12 3.02
N ASP A 227 -7.26 -44.72 3.81
CA ASP A 227 -8.51 -44.07 4.27
C ASP A 227 -8.25 -42.70 4.94
N ASP A 228 -7.10 -42.56 5.63
CA ASP A 228 -6.65 -41.30 6.25
C ASP A 228 -6.46 -40.15 5.25
N ASP A 229 -6.09 -40.44 3.99
CA ASP A 229 -5.88 -39.42 2.95
C ASP A 229 -7.22 -38.95 2.36
N GLU A 230 -8.22 -39.84 2.27
CA GLU A 230 -9.58 -39.49 1.83
C GLU A 230 -10.27 -38.59 2.86
N ASP A 231 -10.13 -38.90 4.15
CA ASP A 231 -10.65 -38.09 5.24
C ASP A 231 -10.00 -36.70 5.28
N ALA A 232 -8.70 -36.60 5.01
CA ALA A 232 -7.98 -35.32 4.96
C ALA A 232 -8.42 -34.44 3.77
N GLU A 233 -8.66 -35.04 2.59
CA GLU A 233 -9.18 -34.32 1.42
C GLU A 233 -10.63 -33.87 1.64
N GLN A 234 -11.46 -34.73 2.23
CA GLN A 234 -12.84 -34.42 2.57
C GLN A 234 -12.91 -33.30 3.63
N GLU A 235 -12.07 -33.35 4.65
CA GLU A 235 -11.98 -32.30 5.67
C GLU A 235 -11.52 -30.95 5.07
N ALA A 236 -10.62 -30.96 4.08
CA ALA A 236 -10.22 -29.75 3.37
C ALA A 236 -11.35 -29.15 2.52
N ARG A 237 -12.16 -30.00 1.86
CA ARG A 237 -13.35 -29.58 1.10
C ARG A 237 -14.44 -29.03 2.02
N ASP A 238 -14.67 -29.68 3.17
CA ASP A 238 -15.68 -29.26 4.14
C ASP A 238 -15.30 -27.95 4.86
N ARG A 239 -14.01 -27.62 4.93
CA ARG A 239 -13.50 -26.35 5.49
C ARG A 239 -13.58 -25.16 4.53
N ALA A 240 -13.78 -25.38 3.22
CA ALA A 240 -13.71 -24.33 2.20
C ALA A 240 -15.07 -24.08 1.54
N ALA A 241 -15.70 -22.95 1.88
CA ALA A 241 -16.89 -22.46 1.17
C ALA A 241 -16.50 -21.50 0.04
N ALA A 242 -17.21 -21.58 -1.08
CA ALA A 242 -17.07 -20.59 -2.15
C ALA A 242 -17.45 -19.19 -1.63
N PRO A 243 -16.65 -18.14 -1.89
CA PRO A 243 -16.96 -16.80 -1.45
C PRO A 243 -18.21 -16.28 -2.17
N PRO A 244 -19.09 -15.52 -1.50
CA PRO A 244 -20.29 -14.99 -2.13
C PRO A 244 -19.95 -13.92 -3.18
N VAL A 245 -20.72 -13.88 -4.27
CA VAL A 245 -20.52 -12.93 -5.39
C VAL A 245 -20.58 -11.47 -4.93
N PHE A 246 -21.49 -11.12 -4.02
CA PHE A 246 -21.57 -9.76 -3.47
C PHE A 246 -20.27 -9.35 -2.74
N GLY A 247 -19.56 -10.33 -2.18
CA GLY A 247 -18.27 -10.09 -1.56
C GLY A 247 -17.17 -9.76 -2.56
N ALA A 248 -17.14 -10.50 -3.66
CA ALA A 248 -16.24 -10.18 -4.77
C ALA A 248 -16.50 -8.76 -5.30
N ILE A 249 -17.76 -8.34 -5.43
CA ILE A 249 -18.10 -6.97 -5.85
C ILE A 249 -17.50 -5.93 -4.90
N ILE A 250 -17.67 -6.10 -3.58
CA ILE A 250 -17.11 -5.17 -2.57
C ILE A 250 -15.58 -5.04 -2.71
N VAL A 251 -14.89 -6.15 -2.95
CA VAL A 251 -13.43 -6.18 -3.11
C VAL A 251 -12.98 -5.57 -4.45
N LEU A 252 -13.76 -5.74 -5.52
CA LEU A 252 -13.41 -5.28 -6.87
C LEU A 252 -13.76 -3.82 -7.14
N VAL A 253 -14.76 -3.25 -6.46
CA VAL A 253 -15.16 -1.84 -6.64
C VAL A 253 -14.00 -0.85 -6.52
N PRO A 254 -13.12 -0.91 -5.48
CA PRO A 254 -11.94 -0.05 -5.41
C PRO A 254 -11.01 -0.17 -6.63
N LEU A 255 -10.88 -1.38 -7.21
CA LEU A 255 -10.04 -1.60 -8.39
C LEU A 255 -10.65 -0.94 -9.63
N CYS A 256 -11.96 -1.06 -9.82
CA CYS A 256 -12.67 -0.38 -10.90
C CYS A 256 -12.51 1.15 -10.81
N VAL A 257 -12.57 1.70 -9.59
CA VAL A 257 -12.33 3.14 -9.36
C VAL A 257 -10.88 3.51 -9.70
N ALA A 258 -9.89 2.68 -9.35
CA ALA A 258 -8.49 2.92 -9.70
C ALA A 258 -8.28 2.94 -11.22
N PHE A 259 -8.88 1.99 -11.94
CA PHE A 259 -8.86 1.96 -13.40
C PHE A 259 -9.50 3.21 -14.01
N TYR A 260 -10.67 3.63 -13.51
CA TYR A 260 -11.33 4.85 -13.97
C TYR A 260 -10.43 6.08 -13.81
N ILE A 261 -9.80 6.26 -12.64
CA ILE A 261 -8.85 7.36 -12.40
C ILE A 261 -7.67 7.29 -13.38
N CYS A 262 -7.15 6.10 -13.69
CA CYS A 262 -6.08 5.93 -14.68
C CYS A 262 -6.55 6.36 -16.09
N SER A 263 -7.75 5.95 -16.50
CA SER A 263 -8.32 6.30 -17.80
C SER A 263 -8.50 7.80 -18.00
N THR A 264 -8.91 8.56 -16.96
CA THR A 264 -9.08 10.01 -17.08
C THR A 264 -7.77 10.72 -17.42
N ARG A 265 -6.62 10.22 -16.97
CA ARG A 265 -5.31 10.80 -17.27
C ARG A 265 -4.90 10.66 -18.73
N TYR A 266 -5.37 9.60 -19.39
CA TYR A 266 -5.18 9.40 -20.82
C TYR A 266 -6.07 10.34 -21.63
N VAL A 267 -7.35 10.46 -21.23
CA VAL A 267 -8.33 11.34 -21.88
C VAL A 267 -7.94 12.82 -21.75
N ASP A 268 -7.39 13.23 -20.61
CA ASP A 268 -6.97 14.62 -20.35
C ASP A 268 -5.61 14.99 -20.97
N PHE A 269 -5.03 14.09 -21.80
CA PHE A 269 -3.71 14.26 -22.44
C PHE A 269 -2.56 14.57 -21.46
N LYS A 270 -2.67 14.14 -20.21
CA LYS A 270 -1.65 14.40 -19.18
C LYS A 270 -0.50 13.40 -19.23
N HIS A 271 -0.78 12.19 -19.68
CA HIS A 271 0.14 11.06 -19.63
C HIS A 271 -0.02 10.15 -20.84
N GLN A 272 1.08 9.57 -21.31
CA GLN A 272 1.05 8.48 -22.27
C GLN A 272 0.71 7.16 -21.55
N GLY A 273 0.27 6.16 -22.30
CA GLY A 273 -0.11 4.85 -21.74
C GLY A 273 0.99 4.22 -20.88
N ILE A 274 2.26 4.34 -21.29
CA ILE A 274 3.40 3.81 -20.52
C ILE A 274 3.59 4.50 -19.16
N ASP A 275 3.27 5.79 -19.06
CA ASP A 275 3.40 6.56 -17.82
C ASP A 275 2.33 6.14 -16.80
N ILE A 276 1.13 5.83 -17.31
CA ILE A 276 0.00 5.32 -16.53
C ILE A 276 0.26 3.88 -16.12
N PHE A 277 0.72 3.02 -17.03
CA PHE A 277 1.07 1.64 -16.72
C PHE A 277 2.17 1.55 -15.65
N SER A 278 3.28 2.29 -15.84
CA SER A 278 4.39 2.30 -14.88
C SER A 278 3.95 2.86 -13.53
N GLY A 279 3.10 3.89 -13.52
CA GLY A 279 2.44 4.41 -12.32
C GLY A 279 1.62 3.33 -11.61
N SER A 280 0.79 2.59 -12.36
CA SER A 280 -0.05 1.52 -11.82
C SER A 280 0.80 0.42 -11.20
N VAL A 281 1.85 -0.04 -11.89
CA VAL A 281 2.77 -1.06 -11.39
C VAL A 281 3.43 -0.61 -10.08
N LEU A 282 3.92 0.63 -10.02
CA LEU A 282 4.49 1.17 -8.78
C LEU A 282 3.45 1.16 -7.64
N GLY A 283 2.23 1.65 -7.90
CA GLY A 283 1.17 1.67 -6.91
C GLY A 283 0.76 0.29 -6.43
N ILE A 284 0.70 -0.69 -7.34
CA ILE A 284 0.45 -2.10 -7.02
C ILE A 284 1.54 -2.65 -6.09
N MET A 285 2.81 -2.38 -6.42
CA MET A 285 3.95 -2.83 -5.62
C MET A 285 3.92 -2.23 -4.21
N THR A 286 3.69 -0.93 -4.08
CA THR A 286 3.66 -0.27 -2.77
C THR A 286 2.44 -0.68 -1.94
N ALA A 287 1.28 -0.90 -2.58
CA ALA A 287 0.09 -1.47 -1.94
C ALA A 287 0.37 -2.87 -1.40
N TRP A 288 1.03 -3.72 -2.19
CA TRP A 288 1.41 -5.06 -1.75
C TRP A 288 2.40 -5.02 -0.58
N ILE A 289 3.42 -4.17 -0.65
CA ILE A 289 4.40 -3.98 0.44
C ILE A 289 3.67 -3.52 1.71
N GLY A 290 2.87 -2.45 1.64
CA GLY A 290 2.12 -1.92 2.78
C GLY A 290 1.15 -2.94 3.38
N PHE A 291 0.48 -3.73 2.54
CA PHE A 291 -0.38 -4.81 2.99
C PHE A 291 0.41 -5.91 3.70
N ARG A 292 1.47 -6.46 3.08
CA ARG A 292 2.25 -7.57 3.67
C ARG A 292 3.05 -7.18 4.92
N TRP A 293 3.38 -5.90 5.06
CA TRP A 293 4.07 -5.40 6.24
C TRP A 293 3.25 -5.55 7.53
N TYR A 294 1.92 -5.43 7.43
CA TYR A 294 1.02 -5.44 8.60
C TYR A 294 -0.02 -6.58 8.58
N HIS A 295 -0.25 -7.24 7.46
CA HIS A 295 -1.26 -8.29 7.28
C HIS A 295 -0.66 -9.64 6.87
N GLY A 296 -1.33 -10.71 7.32
CA GLY A 296 -0.99 -12.08 6.98
C GLY A 296 -1.24 -12.43 5.50
N SER A 297 -0.93 -13.67 5.14
CA SER A 297 -1.14 -14.13 3.77
C SER A 297 -2.59 -14.46 3.47
N LEU A 298 -3.14 -13.79 2.46
CA LEU A 298 -4.47 -14.07 1.89
C LEU A 298 -4.60 -15.52 1.42
N THR A 299 -3.54 -16.07 0.79
CA THR A 299 -3.54 -17.43 0.25
C THR A 299 -3.57 -18.53 1.31
N ARG A 300 -3.12 -18.23 2.54
CA ARG A 300 -3.08 -19.19 3.65
C ARG A 300 -4.30 -19.08 4.56
N GLY A 301 -5.35 -18.36 4.13
CA GLY A 301 -6.54 -18.13 4.94
C GLY A 301 -6.23 -17.44 6.27
N GLN A 302 -5.22 -16.56 6.31
CA GLN A 302 -4.92 -15.74 7.49
C GLN A 302 -5.45 -14.31 7.30
N PRO A 303 -6.72 -14.05 7.65
CA PRO A 303 -7.39 -12.75 7.44
C PRO A 303 -6.93 -11.64 8.41
N TRP A 304 -6.00 -11.98 9.30
CA TRP A 304 -5.68 -11.17 10.45
C TRP A 304 -4.38 -10.39 10.25
N THR A 305 -4.30 -9.26 10.95
CA THR A 305 -3.05 -8.52 11.07
C THR A 305 -2.01 -9.34 11.82
N TRP A 306 -0.73 -9.07 11.56
CA TRP A 306 0.33 -9.60 12.40
C TRP A 306 0.07 -9.22 13.87
N SER A 307 0.41 -10.12 14.78
CA SER A 307 0.30 -9.80 16.22
C SER A 307 1.24 -8.64 16.58
N PRO A 308 0.90 -7.83 17.60
CA PRO A 308 1.79 -6.77 18.07
C PRO A 308 3.18 -7.31 18.41
N ARG A 309 4.25 -6.57 18.07
CA ARG A 309 5.64 -6.84 18.50
C ARG A 309 5.75 -7.09 20.01
N SER A 310 6.70 -7.94 20.42
CA SER A 310 6.93 -8.22 21.84
C SER A 310 7.70 -7.12 22.56
N LYS A 311 7.64 -7.12 23.90
CA LYS A 311 8.27 -6.10 24.74
C LYS A 311 9.79 -6.10 24.62
N ASP A 312 10.37 -7.30 24.55
CA ASP A 312 11.82 -7.50 24.56
C ASP A 312 12.42 -7.27 23.17
N ARG A 313 11.58 -7.17 22.14
CA ARG A 313 11.96 -7.01 20.72
C ARG A 313 11.10 -5.97 20.00
N ALA A 314 10.86 -4.83 20.67
CA ALA A 314 10.04 -3.76 20.13
C ALA A 314 10.66 -3.09 18.88
N PHE A 315 12.00 -3.05 18.78
CA PHE A 315 12.73 -2.33 17.72
C PHE A 315 13.34 -3.24 16.63
N ALA A 316 13.34 -4.55 16.82
CA ALA A 316 13.89 -5.50 15.85
C ALA A 316 13.12 -6.82 15.90
N VAL A 317 12.62 -7.29 14.75
CA VAL A 317 11.91 -8.58 14.64
C VAL A 317 12.80 -9.55 13.86
N SER A 318 13.11 -10.72 14.41
CA SER A 318 13.65 -11.83 13.63
C SER A 318 12.49 -12.68 13.09
N SER A 319 12.68 -13.32 11.93
CA SER A 319 11.71 -14.27 11.39
C SER A 319 11.41 -15.38 12.41
N GLY A 320 10.14 -15.77 12.53
CA GLY A 320 9.71 -16.93 13.33
C GLY A 320 9.35 -16.69 14.81
N THR A 321 9.36 -15.45 15.31
CA THR A 321 9.05 -15.18 16.73
C THR A 321 7.57 -14.90 17.02
N HIS A 322 7.09 -15.32 18.19
CA HIS A 322 5.74 -15.00 18.68
C HIS A 322 5.57 -13.51 18.99
N GLY A 323 4.43 -12.93 18.64
CA GLY A 323 4.05 -11.58 19.07
C GLY A 323 3.73 -11.49 20.56
N TRP A 324 3.45 -10.28 21.07
CA TRP A 324 3.18 -10.00 22.48
C TRP A 324 2.12 -10.92 23.12
N ILE A 325 1.08 -11.28 22.36
CA ILE A 325 0.03 -12.19 22.82
C ILE A 325 0.55 -13.64 22.90
N GLY A 326 1.34 -14.07 21.91
CA GLY A 326 1.93 -15.41 21.86
C GLY A 326 2.96 -15.63 22.97
N GLU A 327 3.84 -14.66 23.24
CA GLU A 327 4.75 -14.74 24.39
C GLU A 327 4.01 -14.85 25.73
N ARG A 328 2.88 -14.16 25.89
CA ARG A 328 2.04 -14.27 27.09
C ARG A 328 1.42 -15.65 27.23
N MET A 329 0.95 -16.26 26.14
CA MET A 329 0.40 -17.62 26.17
C MET A 329 1.49 -18.64 26.53
N VAL A 330 2.64 -18.61 25.86
CA VAL A 330 3.78 -19.48 26.16
C VAL A 330 4.25 -19.31 27.60
N ARG A 331 4.31 -18.06 28.11
CA ARG A 331 4.67 -17.79 29.50
C ARG A 331 3.65 -18.36 30.49
N ARG A 332 2.35 -18.24 30.19
CA ARG A 332 1.29 -18.82 31.04
C ARG A 332 1.34 -20.34 31.04
N GLU A 333 1.49 -20.96 29.87
CA GLU A 333 1.64 -22.41 29.74
C GLU A 333 2.87 -22.91 30.50
N ARG A 334 4.00 -22.20 30.43
CA ARG A 334 5.21 -22.55 31.20
C ARG A 334 4.99 -22.44 32.71
N VAL A 335 4.30 -21.39 33.18
CA VAL A 335 3.98 -21.21 34.61
C VAL A 335 3.00 -22.28 35.10
N GLN A 336 2.01 -22.64 34.27
CA GLN A 336 1.04 -23.69 34.60
C GLN A 336 1.69 -25.07 34.67
N ARG A 337 2.57 -25.37 33.69
CA ARG A 337 3.35 -26.61 33.67
C ARG A 337 4.29 -26.73 34.87
N ASN A 338 4.97 -25.65 35.26
CA ASN A 338 5.81 -25.66 36.46
C ASN A 338 4.98 -25.87 37.74
N ARG A 339 3.78 -25.29 37.82
CA ARG A 339 2.87 -25.53 38.95
C ARG A 339 2.40 -26.98 39.04
N GLU A 340 2.12 -27.63 37.91
CA GLU A 340 1.77 -29.06 37.88
C GLU A 340 2.94 -29.92 38.35
N VAL A 341 4.17 -29.61 37.92
CA VAL A 341 5.39 -30.30 38.37
C VAL A 341 5.63 -30.13 39.88
N ASP A 342 5.40 -28.94 40.43
CA ASP A 342 5.54 -28.68 41.87
C ASP A 342 4.48 -29.41 42.72
N VAL A 343 3.28 -29.65 42.15
CA VAL A 343 2.20 -30.41 42.81
C VAL A 343 2.48 -31.91 42.78
N GLU A 344 3.03 -32.44 41.68
CA GLU A 344 3.45 -33.85 41.59
C GLU A 344 4.67 -34.15 42.48
N ALA A 345 5.58 -33.19 42.66
CA ALA A 345 6.74 -33.32 43.55
C ALA A 345 6.38 -33.22 45.05
N GLY A 346 5.18 -32.74 45.39
CA GLY A 346 4.68 -32.60 46.77
C GLY A 346 3.90 -33.81 47.30
N GLY A 347 3.69 -34.84 46.48
CA GLY A 347 2.91 -36.03 46.82
C GLY A 347 3.72 -37.17 47.44
N SER A 348 4.47 -36.94 48.51
CA SER A 348 4.97 -38.03 49.36
C SER A 348 5.47 -37.49 50.70
N GLY A 349 4.68 -37.68 51.75
CA GLY A 349 5.16 -37.50 53.12
C GLY A 349 4.04 -37.27 54.14
N ASP A 350 3.14 -38.23 54.31
CA ASP A 350 2.48 -38.39 55.62
C ASP A 350 3.56 -38.76 56.65
N PRO A 351 3.71 -38.03 57.77
CA PRO A 351 4.45 -38.56 58.89
C PRO A 351 3.52 -39.44 59.71
N ILE A 352 3.62 -40.75 59.52
CA ILE A 352 3.32 -41.73 60.57
C ILE A 352 4.41 -41.55 61.64
N VAL A 353 4.01 -41.41 62.91
CA VAL A 353 4.44 -42.24 64.05
C VAL A 353 4.35 -41.45 65.37
N LYS A 354 3.43 -41.97 66.21
CA LYS A 354 3.33 -42.01 67.69
C LYS A 354 3.15 -40.75 68.50
#